data_AF-Q2Y527-F1
#
_entry.id   AF-Q2Y527-F1
#
_cell.length_a   1.000
_cell.length_b   1.000
_cell.length_c   1.000
_cell.angle_alpha   90.00
_cell.angle_beta   90.00
_cell.angle_gamma   90.00
#
_symmetry.space_group_name_H-M   'P 1'
#
loop_
_entity.id
_entity.type
_entity.pdbx_description
1 polymer ?
#
loop_
_entity_poly.entity_id
_entity_poly.type
_entity_poly.pdbx_seq_one_letter_code
_entity_poly.pdbx_strand_id
1 'polypeptide(L)' 'MKCLDTDFLVAILRAKSDAESKMESLDAEGDNATTTINAFELFYGAHKSTKKQRT' A
#
# COMPACT_ATOMS: atom_id res chain seq x y z
N MET A 1 10.33 -14.12 -0.80
CA MET A 1 9.80 -12.85 -1.32
C MET A 1 8.29 -12.93 -1.40
N LYS A 2 7.57 -11.98 -0.78
CA LYS A 2 6.10 -11.90 -0.84
C LYS A 2 5.67 -10.80 -1.80
N CYS A 3 4.56 -11.00 -2.52
CA CYS A 3 3.97 -9.97 -3.37
C CYS A 3 2.81 -9.31 -2.62
N LEU A 4 2.97 -8.03 -2.29
CA LEU A 4 2.00 -7.25 -1.55
C LEU A 4 0.92 -6.72 -2.49
N ASP A 5 -0.34 -6.94 -2.10
CA ASP A 5 -1.51 -6.49 -2.83
C ASP A 5 -1.82 -5.01 -2.58
N THR A 6 -2.54 -4.38 -3.51
CA THR A 6 -2.85 -2.94 -3.47
C THR A 6 -3.65 -2.56 -2.22
N ASP A 7 -4.62 -3.37 -1.80
CA ASP A 7 -5.42 -3.08 -0.61
C ASP A 7 -4.58 -3.03 0.66
N PHE A 8 -3.57 -3.90 0.76
CA PHE A 8 -2.64 -3.91 1.89
C PHE A 8 -1.71 -2.68 1.87
N LEU A 9 -1.18 -2.33 0.70
CA LEU A 9 -0.36 -1.11 0.54
C LEU A 9 -1.16 0.16 0.86
N VAL A 10 -2.43 0.23 0.44
CA VAL A 10 -3.33 1.34 0.79
C VAL A 10 -3.60 1.38 2.30
N ALA A 11 -3.75 0.24 2.96
CA ALA A 11 -3.93 0.17 4.41
C ALA A 11 -2.71 0.72 5.17
N ILE A 12 -1.49 0.37 4.73
CA ILE A 12 -0.23 0.92 5.27
C ILE A 12 -0.18 2.45 5.05
N LEU A 13 -0.45 2.93 3.84
CA LEU A 13 -0.44 4.37 3.53
C LEU A 13 -1.48 5.18 4.33
N ARG A 14 -2.51 4.51 4.87
CA ARG A 14 -3.53 5.11 5.74
C ARG A 14 -3.25 4.94 7.23
N ALA A 15 -2.07 4.45 7.61
CA ALA A 15 -1.66 4.21 9.00
C ALA A 15 -2.67 3.33 9.77
N LYS A 16 -3.17 2.27 9.13
CA LYS A 16 -4.00 1.28 9.82
C LYS A 16 -3.11 0.39 10.68
N SER A 17 -3.38 0.35 11.99
CA SER A 17 -2.54 -0.34 12.97
C SER A 17 -2.38 -1.85 12.72
N ASP A 18 -3.44 -2.52 12.24
CA ASP A 18 -3.39 -3.94 11.87
C ASP A 18 -2.48 -4.19 10.67
N ALA A 19 -2.46 -3.27 9.70
CA ALA A 19 -1.58 -3.35 8.54
C ALA A 19 -0.12 -3.08 8.90
N GLU A 20 0.15 -2.14 9.81
CA GLU A 20 1.51 -1.85 10.30
C GLU A 20 2.11 -3.06 11.03
N SER A 21 1.39 -3.66 11.99
CA SER A 21 1.84 -4.87 12.69
C SER A 21 2.05 -6.05 11.74
N LYS A 22 1.21 -6.17 10.71
CA LYS A 22 1.40 -7.21 9.68
C LYS A 22 2.63 -6.94 8.82
N MET A 23 2.92 -5.69 8.49
CA MET A 23 4.10 -5.30 7.73
C MET A 23 5.38 -5.61 8.50
N GLU A 24 5.44 -5.30 9.80
CA GLU A 24 6.58 -5.66 10.67
C GLU A 24 6.86 -7.17 10.65
N SER A 25 5.80 -7.99 10.71
CA SER A 25 5.93 -9.44 10.61
C SER A 25 6.46 -9.87 9.24
N LEU A 26 5.96 -9.27 8.17
CA LEU A 26 6.38 -9.60 6.80
C LEU A 26 7.83 -9.20 6.51
N ASP A 27 8.28 -8.05 7.03
CA ASP A 27 9.67 -7.60 6.93
C ASP A 27 10.63 -8.50 7.72
N ALA A 28 10.21 -8.98 8.90
CA ALA A 28 11.01 -9.94 9.67
C ALA A 28 11.22 -11.27 8.93
N GLU A 29 10.31 -11.64 8.04
CA GLU A 29 10.39 -12.86 7.23
C GLU A 29 11.12 -12.65 5.87
N GLY A 30 11.72 -11.48 5.63
CA GLY A 30 12.53 -11.15 4.45
C GLY A 30 11.84 -10.28 3.40
N ASP A 31 12.42 -10.23 2.19
CA ASP A 31 12.04 -9.23 1.18
C ASP A 31 10.57 -9.27 0.75
N ASN A 32 10.04 -8.07 0.53
CA ASN A 32 8.68 -7.82 0.06
C ASN A 32 8.75 -7.06 -1.29
N ALA A 33 7.84 -7.41 -2.20
CA ALA A 33 7.74 -6.80 -3.52
C ALA A 33 6.28 -6.50 -3.83
N THR A 34 6.02 -5.73 -4.88
CA THR A 34 4.69 -5.56 -5.45
C THR A 34 4.78 -5.54 -6.98
N THR A 35 3.65 -5.46 -7.67
CA THR A 35 3.61 -5.42 -9.13
C THR A 35 3.53 -4.00 -9.66
N THR A 36 3.90 -3.81 -10.94
CA THR A 36 3.70 -2.53 -11.63
C THR A 36 2.22 -2.12 -11.71
N ILE A 37 1.30 -3.09 -11.71
CA ILE A 37 -0.15 -2.82 -11.69
C ILE A 37 -0.54 -2.20 -10.36
N ASN A 38 -0.07 -2.76 -9.25
CA ASN A 38 -0.36 -2.24 -7.91
C ASN A 38 0.23 -0.84 -7.72
N ALA A 39 1.44 -0.59 -8.25
CA ALA A 39 2.01 0.75 -8.27
C ALA A 39 1.14 1.74 -9.07
N PHE A 40 0.67 1.35 -10.26
CA PHE A 40 -0.24 2.17 -11.06
C PHE A 40 -1.53 2.53 -10.29
N GLU A 41 -2.14 1.56 -9.61
CA GLU A 41 -3.35 1.78 -8.81
C GLU A 41 -3.11 2.76 -7.66
N LEU A 42 -1.98 2.64 -6.96
CA LEU A 42 -1.59 3.58 -5.90
C LEU A 42 -1.45 5.01 -6.43
N PHE A 43 -0.71 5.21 -7.53
CA PHE A 43 -0.54 6.54 -8.12
C PHE A 43 -1.84 7.13 -8.63
N TYR A 44 -2.67 6.33 -9.31
CA TYR A 44 -3.98 6.77 -9.78
C TYR A 44 -4.91 7.14 -8.62
N GLY A 45 -4.93 6.31 -7.57
CA GLY A 45 -5.68 6.55 -6.34
C GLY A 45 -5.26 7.84 -5.64
N ALA A 46 -3.96 8.11 -5.54
CA ALA A 46 -3.42 9.34 -4.98
C ALA A 46 -3.86 10.58 -5.79
N HIS A 47 -3.68 10.55 -7.11
CA HIS A 47 -4.10 11.64 -8.02
C HIS A 47 -5.60 11.96 -7.90
N LYS A 48 -6.45 10.92 -7.87
CA LYS A 48 -7.90 11.08 -7.71
C LYS A 48 -8.27 11.67 -6.34
N SER A 49 -7.57 11.26 -5.29
CA SER A 49 -7.82 11.74 -3.92
C SER A 49 -7.42 13.21 -3.74
N THR A 50 -6.33 13.66 -4.36
CA THR A 50 -5.93 15.07 -4.37
C THR A 50 -6.93 15.97 -5.10
N LYS A 51 -7.53 15.49 -6.20
CA LYS A 51 -8.60 16.24 -6.89
C LYS A 51 -9.86 16.40 -6.04
N LYS A 52 -10.22 15.35 -5.29
CA LYS A 52 -11.40 15.37 -4.41
C LYS A 52 -11.26 16.35 -3.24
N GLN A 53 -10.05 16.62 -2.75
CA GLN A 53 -9.82 17.61 -1.68
C GLN A 53 -9.83 19.08 -2.17
N ARG A 54 -9.82 19.32 -3.49
CA ARG A 54 -9.78 20.67 -4.08
C ARG A 54 -11.14 21.19 -4.56
N THR A 55 -12.19 20.39 -4.42
CA THR A 55 -13.60 20.71 -4.71
C THR A 55 -14.39 20.73 -3.42
#